data_AF-A0A559GGV0-F1
#
_entry.id   AF-A0A559GGV0-F1
#
_cell.length_a   1.000
_cell.length_b   1.000
_cell.length_c   1.000
_cell.angle_alpha   90.00
_cell.angle_beta   90.00
_cell.angle_gamma   90.00
#
_symmetry.space_group_name_H-M   'P 1'
#
loop_
_entity.id
_entity.type
_entity.pdbx_description
1 polymer ?
#
loop_
_entity_poly.entity_id
_entity_poly.type
_entity_poly.pdbx_seq_one_letter_code
_entity_poly.pdbx_strand_id
1 'polypeptide(L)'
;TAAIPALHPYNLHISIFLVCLLMLLNLRGLKESASSLMIPVYLFIFSTVFLLLYGFFQLFTGSLNYQATSTIGQTVPSLSIILLLRAFTSGSASLTGVEAISNAVPFFKTPKEKNAAQTLTIMSLILGFLFAGITFLNYWMGITPQNGETILSQMAKGILGDSFFGHASYYLFQFSTALILAVAANNGFSAFPM
;
A
#
# COMPACT_ATOMS: atom_id res chain seq x y z
N THR A 1 -4.22 5.51 -11.71
CA THR A 1 -5.22 6.31 -12.44
C THR A 1 -6.29 6.93 -11.55
N ALA A 2 -6.50 6.47 -10.31
CA ALA A 2 -7.46 7.08 -9.37
C ALA A 2 -7.32 8.61 -9.16
N ALA A 3 -6.10 9.16 -9.21
CA ALA A 3 -5.89 10.62 -9.12
C ALA A 3 -6.21 11.40 -10.40
N ILE A 4 -6.28 10.74 -11.57
CA ILE A 4 -6.60 11.38 -12.85
C ILE A 4 -7.64 10.50 -13.55
N PRO A 5 -8.93 10.71 -13.26
CA PRO A 5 -10.00 9.85 -13.76
C PRO A 5 -10.08 9.77 -15.29
N ALA A 6 -9.62 10.80 -16.00
CA ALA A 6 -9.56 10.82 -17.46
C ALA A 6 -8.70 9.69 -18.07
N LEU A 7 -7.79 9.09 -17.31
CA LEU A 7 -6.93 8.00 -17.77
C LEU A 7 -7.55 6.60 -17.57
N HIS A 8 -8.74 6.49 -16.95
CA HIS A 8 -9.40 5.19 -16.73
C HIS A 8 -9.58 4.32 -17.98
N PRO A 9 -10.01 4.86 -19.14
CA PRO A 9 -10.17 4.05 -20.35
C PRO A 9 -8.85 3.46 -20.87
N TYR A 10 -7.73 4.10 -20.54
CA TYR A 10 -6.41 3.72 -21.02
C TYR A 10 -5.62 2.86 -20.03
N ASN A 11 -6.24 2.45 -18.91
CA ASN A 11 -5.61 1.61 -17.87
C ASN A 11 -4.83 0.43 -18.47
N LEU A 12 -5.45 -0.34 -19.36
CA LEU A 12 -4.82 -1.51 -19.99
C LEU A 12 -3.57 -1.13 -20.78
N HIS A 13 -3.67 -0.10 -21.62
CA HIS A 13 -2.58 0.38 -22.46
C HIS A 13 -1.41 0.92 -21.62
N ILE A 14 -1.73 1.67 -20.55
CA ILE A 14 -0.73 2.20 -19.61
C ILE A 14 -0.04 1.05 -18.88
N SER A 15 -0.78 0.04 -18.42
CA SER A 15 -0.21 -1.13 -17.75
C SER A 15 0.74 -1.91 -18.68
N ILE A 16 0.32 -2.18 -19.91
CA ILE A 16 1.19 -2.87 -20.90
C ILE A 16 2.44 -2.04 -21.17
N PHE A 17 2.27 -0.74 -21.43
CA PHE A 17 3.39 0.18 -21.67
C PHE A 17 4.37 0.20 -20.48
N LEU A 18 3.88 0.30 -19.25
CA LEU A 18 4.70 0.34 -18.03
C LEU A 18 5.47 -0.98 -17.85
N VAL A 19 4.83 -2.13 -18.08
CA VAL A 19 5.48 -3.44 -18.00
C VAL A 19 6.57 -3.57 -19.06
N CYS A 20 6.28 -3.21 -20.32
CA CYS A 20 7.28 -3.22 -21.39
C CYS A 20 8.44 -2.26 -21.10
N LEU A 21 8.15 -1.06 -20.57
CA LEU A 21 9.17 -0.10 -20.16
C LEU A 21 10.06 -0.69 -19.06
N LEU A 22 9.47 -1.23 -17.99
CA LEU A 22 10.22 -1.85 -16.89
C LEU A 22 11.09 -3.02 -17.38
N MET A 23 10.55 -3.84 -18.29
CA MET A 23 11.30 -4.92 -18.94
C MET A 23 12.51 -4.37 -19.71
N LEU A 24 12.32 -3.34 -20.54
CA LEU A 24 13.41 -2.72 -21.30
C LEU A 24 14.47 -2.07 -20.41
N LEU A 25 14.07 -1.43 -19.31
CA LEU A 25 14.98 -0.83 -18.33
C LEU A 25 15.82 -1.91 -17.62
N ASN A 26 15.21 -3.03 -17.24
CA ASN A 26 15.90 -4.17 -16.64
C ASN A 26 16.85 -4.85 -17.65
N LEU A 27 16.43 -5.02 -18.91
CA LEU A 27 17.27 -5.60 -19.97
C LEU A 27 18.44 -4.70 -20.39
N ARG A 28 18.28 -3.37 -20.33
CA ARG A 28 19.37 -2.41 -20.58
C ARG A 28 20.42 -2.40 -19.48
N GLY A 29 20.21 -3.15 -18.39
CA GLY A 29 21.16 -3.24 -17.30
C GLY A 29 21.38 -1.89 -16.64
N LEU A 30 20.31 -1.12 -16.41
CA LEU A 30 20.36 0.00 -15.50
C LEU A 30 20.74 -0.54 -14.13
N LYS A 31 22.04 -0.52 -13.87
CA LYS A 31 22.68 -0.84 -12.59
C LYS A 31 22.32 0.29 -11.63
N GLU A 32 21.06 0.41 -11.29
CA GLU A 32 20.59 1.52 -10.50
C GLU A 32 21.04 1.34 -9.06
N SER A 33 21.71 2.39 -8.59
CA SER A 33 22.17 2.59 -7.24
C SER A 33 21.03 2.24 -6.28
N ALA A 34 21.26 1.26 -5.39
CA ALA A 34 20.29 0.82 -4.38
C ALA A 34 19.67 1.99 -3.59
N SER A 35 20.36 3.13 -3.54
CA SER A 35 19.91 4.38 -2.93
C SER A 35 18.72 5.05 -3.65
N SER A 36 18.56 4.90 -4.96
CA SER A 36 17.45 5.52 -5.72
C SER A 36 16.11 4.87 -5.39
N LEU A 37 16.12 3.54 -5.20
CA LEU A 37 14.94 2.74 -4.85
C LEU A 37 14.47 2.98 -3.40
N MET A 38 15.33 3.53 -2.53
CA MET A 38 14.94 3.87 -1.15
C MET A 38 13.98 5.06 -1.09
N ILE A 39 14.08 6.01 -2.04
CA ILE A 39 13.30 7.25 -2.03
C ILE A 39 11.78 6.96 -2.08
N PRO A 40 11.26 6.15 -3.04
CA PRO A 40 9.84 5.77 -3.05
C PRO A 40 9.35 5.09 -1.77
N VAL A 41 10.18 4.22 -1.17
CA VAL A 41 9.80 3.42 0.01
C VAL A 41 9.59 4.33 1.21
N TYR A 42 10.55 5.19 1.52
CA TYR A 42 10.44 6.12 2.65
C TYR A 42 9.36 7.17 2.42
N LEU A 43 9.21 7.67 1.19
CA LEU A 43 8.13 8.58 0.83
C LEU A 43 6.77 7.95 1.13
N PHE A 44 6.57 6.67 0.77
CA PHE A 44 5.31 5.96 0.98
C PHE A 44 5.01 5.71 2.46
N ILE A 45 6.02 5.26 3.22
CA ILE A 45 5.86 5.05 4.66
C ILE A 45 5.51 6.38 5.33
N PHE A 46 6.26 7.45 5.05
CA PHE A 46 6.02 8.76 5.65
C PHE A 46 4.65 9.32 5.28
N SER A 47 4.27 9.28 3.99
CA SER A 47 2.96 9.77 3.55
C SER A 47 1.80 8.99 4.16
N THR A 48 1.96 7.67 4.32
CA THR A 48 0.92 6.82 4.90
C THR A 48 0.81 7.05 6.41
N VAL A 49 1.94 7.11 7.13
CA VAL A 49 1.94 7.42 8.56
C VAL A 49 1.32 8.79 8.81
N PHE A 50 1.69 9.81 8.03
CA PHE A 50 1.09 11.14 8.12
C PHE A 50 -0.42 11.09 7.93
N LEU A 51 -0.89 10.39 6.89
CA LEU A 51 -2.32 10.23 6.61
C LEU A 51 -3.05 9.54 7.76
N LEU A 52 -2.47 8.47 8.32
CA LEU A 52 -3.04 7.76 9.47
C LEU A 52 -3.13 8.65 10.70
N LEU A 53 -2.05 9.34 11.05
CA LEU A 53 -2.02 10.24 12.21
C LEU A 53 -3.03 11.39 12.06
N TYR A 54 -3.13 11.97 10.87
CA TYR A 54 -4.11 13.02 10.58
C TYR A 54 -5.55 12.48 10.64
N GLY A 55 -5.80 11.28 10.11
CA GLY A 55 -7.10 10.60 10.24
C GLY A 55 -7.47 10.31 11.70
N PHE A 56 -6.53 9.80 12.51
CA PHE A 56 -6.76 9.60 13.95
C PHE A 56 -7.02 10.92 14.68
N PHE A 57 -6.27 11.98 14.35
CA PHE A 57 -6.52 13.32 14.92
C PHE A 57 -7.93 13.83 14.58
N GLN A 58 -8.38 13.62 13.35
CA GLN A 58 -9.72 13.99 12.89
C GLN A 58 -10.83 13.16 13.59
N LEU A 59 -10.51 11.92 13.96
CA LEU A 59 -11.37 11.06 14.79
C LEU A 59 -11.49 11.59 16.22
N PHE A 60 -10.38 11.96 16.87
CA PHE A 60 -10.40 12.52 18.22
C PHE A 60 -11.06 13.89 18.31
N THR A 61 -10.98 14.69 17.25
CA THR A 61 -11.66 15.99 17.17
C THR A 61 -13.13 15.88 16.77
N GLY A 62 -13.63 14.66 16.53
CA GLY A 62 -15.04 14.41 16.14
C GLY A 62 -15.40 14.91 14.74
N SER A 63 -14.41 15.28 13.93
CA SER A 63 -14.60 15.78 12.56
C SER A 63 -14.80 14.65 11.55
N LEU A 64 -14.45 13.40 11.90
CA LEU A 64 -14.78 12.21 11.12
C LEU A 64 -16.11 11.60 11.60
N ASN A 65 -17.13 11.73 10.75
CA ASN A 65 -18.41 11.08 10.98
C ASN A 65 -18.24 9.56 11.04
N TYR A 66 -18.75 8.94 12.11
CA TYR A 66 -18.83 7.49 12.20
C TYR A 66 -19.87 6.98 11.21
N GLN A 67 -19.42 6.30 10.16
CA GLN A 67 -20.26 5.76 9.09
C GLN A 67 -20.06 4.26 8.91
N ALA A 68 -19.60 3.56 9.96
CA ALA A 68 -19.30 2.14 9.87
C ALA A 68 -20.49 1.35 9.31
N THR A 69 -20.21 0.55 8.27
CA THR A 69 -21.22 -0.20 7.50
C THR A 69 -22.00 -1.21 8.35
N SER A 70 -21.49 -1.59 9.52
CA SER A 70 -22.18 -2.45 10.48
C SER A 70 -21.79 -2.11 11.90
N THR A 71 -22.80 -1.99 12.78
CA THR A 71 -22.59 -1.81 14.21
C THR A 71 -22.07 -3.09 14.84
N ILE A 72 -21.21 -2.95 15.84
CA ILE A 72 -20.61 -4.07 16.56
C ILE A 72 -21.73 -4.92 17.18
N GLY A 73 -21.79 -6.21 16.83
CA GLY A 73 -22.77 -7.17 17.38
C GLY A 73 -23.94 -7.50 16.46
N GLN A 74 -24.06 -6.91 15.27
CA GLN A 74 -25.08 -7.36 14.30
C GLN A 74 -24.66 -8.65 13.59
N THR A 75 -25.56 -9.63 13.62
CA THR A 75 -25.42 -10.84 12.80
C THR A 75 -25.71 -10.49 11.35
N VAL A 76 -24.71 -10.65 10.48
CA VAL A 76 -24.92 -10.56 9.04
C VAL A 76 -25.56 -11.87 8.59
N PRO A 77 -26.85 -11.89 8.19
CA PRO A 77 -27.47 -13.10 7.70
C PRO A 77 -26.71 -13.61 6.47
N SER A 78 -26.56 -14.93 6.37
CA SER A 78 -25.85 -15.61 5.26
C SER A 78 -24.31 -15.49 5.26
N LEU A 79 -23.69 -15.02 6.33
CA LEU A 79 -22.23 -15.12 6.49
C LEU A 79 -21.82 -16.57 6.76
N SER A 80 -21.23 -17.23 5.76
CA SER A 80 -20.69 -18.59 5.92
C SER A 80 -19.23 -18.57 6.38
N ILE A 81 -18.80 -19.65 7.05
CA ILE A 81 -17.38 -19.84 7.40
C ILE A 81 -16.47 -19.80 6.15
N ILE A 82 -16.99 -20.23 5.00
CA ILE A 82 -16.28 -20.19 3.72
C ILE A 82 -16.00 -18.75 3.30
N LEU A 83 -16.95 -17.82 3.48
CA LEU A 83 -16.74 -16.41 3.19
C LEU A 83 -15.71 -15.78 4.13
N LEU A 84 -15.70 -16.18 5.40
CA LEU A 84 -14.68 -15.73 6.37
C LEU A 84 -13.28 -16.21 5.97
N LEU A 85 -13.15 -17.49 5.60
CA LEU A 85 -11.88 -18.04 5.11
C LEU A 85 -11.45 -17.40 3.79
N ARG A 86 -12.38 -17.09 2.89
CA ARG A 86 -12.09 -16.37 1.64
C ARG A 86 -11.60 -14.95 1.90
N ALA A 87 -12.21 -14.23 2.83
CA ALA A 87 -11.75 -12.91 3.24
C ALA A 87 -10.35 -12.97 3.88
N PHE A 88 -10.12 -13.96 4.75
CA PHE A 88 -8.83 -14.19 5.40
C PHE A 88 -7.72 -14.49 4.38
N THR A 89 -7.95 -15.43 3.46
CA THR A 89 -6.98 -15.80 2.41
C THR A 89 -6.72 -14.65 1.43
N SER A 90 -7.73 -13.83 1.13
CA SER A 90 -7.54 -12.62 0.31
C SER A 90 -6.71 -11.56 1.05
N GLY A 91 -6.88 -11.44 2.37
CA GLY A 91 -6.10 -10.53 3.21
C GLY A 91 -4.66 -10.98 3.44
N SER A 92 -4.41 -12.30 3.52
CA SER A 92 -3.03 -12.81 3.68
C SER A 92 -2.13 -12.48 2.49
N ALA A 93 -2.70 -12.19 1.31
CA ALA A 93 -1.94 -11.70 0.16
C ALA A 93 -1.18 -10.39 0.46
N SER A 94 -1.64 -9.56 1.41
CA SER A 94 -0.94 -8.35 1.82
C SER A 94 0.36 -8.61 2.59
N LEU A 95 0.58 -9.83 3.09
CA LEU A 95 1.82 -10.25 3.76
C LEU A 95 2.85 -10.82 2.77
N THR A 96 2.50 -10.94 1.49
CA THR A 96 3.47 -11.33 0.46
C THR A 96 4.56 -10.27 0.36
N GLY A 97 5.83 -10.71 0.26
CA GLY A 97 6.99 -9.81 0.23
C GLY A 97 7.95 -9.95 1.41
N VAL A 98 7.53 -10.57 2.53
CA VAL A 98 8.49 -10.97 3.59
C VAL A 98 9.52 -11.99 3.07
N GLU A 99 9.13 -12.78 2.06
CA GLU A 99 9.98 -13.76 1.37
C GLU A 99 11.16 -13.11 0.62
N ALA A 100 10.97 -11.90 0.11
CA ALA A 100 12.05 -11.18 -0.58
C ALA A 100 13.22 -10.88 0.37
N ILE A 101 12.91 -10.61 1.65
CA ILE A 101 13.92 -10.35 2.68
C ILE A 101 14.61 -11.64 3.09
N SER A 102 13.87 -12.75 3.24
CA SER A 102 14.47 -14.05 3.57
C SER A 102 15.41 -14.54 2.47
N ASN A 103 15.11 -14.25 1.20
CA ASN A 103 15.99 -14.56 0.08
C ASN A 103 17.23 -13.64 0.02
N ALA A 104 17.15 -12.46 0.63
CA ALA A 104 18.25 -11.49 0.66
C ALA A 104 19.23 -11.69 1.84
N VAL A 105 18.96 -12.63 2.76
CA VAL A 105 19.82 -12.94 3.93
C VAL A 105 21.31 -13.07 3.58
N PRO A 106 21.74 -13.72 2.48
CA PRO A 106 23.15 -13.85 2.13
C PRO A 106 23.88 -12.52 1.92
N PHE A 107 23.16 -11.46 1.53
CA PHE A 107 23.69 -10.11 1.24
C PHE A 107 23.82 -9.22 2.48
N PHE A 108 23.29 -9.63 3.64
CA PHE A 108 23.44 -8.88 4.88
C PHE A 108 24.89 -8.90 5.39
N LYS A 109 25.30 -7.79 6.04
CA LYS A 109 26.58 -7.73 6.75
C LYS A 109 26.57 -8.69 7.94
N THR A 110 27.73 -9.27 8.27
CA THR A 110 27.89 -10.12 9.45
C THR A 110 27.70 -9.33 10.75
N PRO A 111 26.96 -9.85 11.75
CA PRO A 111 26.27 -11.14 11.81
C PRO A 111 24.98 -11.17 10.96
N LYS A 112 24.96 -12.02 9.92
CA LYS A 112 23.93 -11.98 8.86
C LYS A 112 22.53 -12.29 9.39
N GLU A 113 22.41 -13.38 10.14
CA GLU A 113 21.14 -13.87 10.70
C GLU A 113 20.48 -12.85 11.62
N LYS A 114 21.27 -12.23 12.52
CA LYS A 114 20.76 -11.21 13.44
C LYS A 114 20.28 -9.96 12.69
N ASN A 115 21.07 -9.47 11.75
CA ASN A 115 20.73 -8.26 11.00
C ASN A 115 19.51 -8.48 10.10
N ALA A 116 19.41 -9.65 9.45
CA ALA A 116 18.24 -10.00 8.65
C ALA A 116 16.97 -10.17 9.50
N ALA A 117 17.07 -10.87 10.64
CA ALA A 117 15.95 -11.07 11.56
C ALA A 117 15.44 -9.74 12.15
N GLN A 118 16.35 -8.84 12.55
CA GLN A 118 15.98 -7.50 13.03
C GLN A 118 15.28 -6.69 11.94
N THR A 119 15.81 -6.72 10.71
CA THR A 119 15.21 -6.00 9.57
C THR A 119 13.81 -6.53 9.26
N LEU A 120 13.65 -7.85 9.20
CA LEU A 120 12.36 -8.50 8.96
C LEU A 120 11.34 -8.17 10.06
N THR A 121 11.79 -8.14 11.33
CA THR A 121 10.94 -7.76 12.46
C THR A 121 10.47 -6.31 12.35
N ILE A 122 11.37 -5.37 12.07
CA ILE A 122 11.03 -3.95 11.91
C ILE A 122 10.06 -3.75 10.75
N MET A 123 10.31 -4.38 9.61
CA MET A 123 9.42 -4.30 8.45
C MET A 123 8.05 -4.89 8.75
N SER A 124 7.99 -6.02 9.47
CA SER A 124 6.72 -6.65 9.87
C SER A 124 5.92 -5.76 10.83
N LEU A 125 6.60 -5.08 11.77
CA LEU A 125 5.96 -4.13 12.67
C LEU A 125 5.40 -2.91 11.94
N ILE A 126 6.18 -2.33 11.01
CA ILE A 126 5.71 -1.21 10.18
C ILE A 126 4.51 -1.64 9.35
N LEU A 127 4.60 -2.78 8.66
CA LEU A 127 3.52 -3.29 7.83
C LEU A 127 2.27 -3.58 8.66
N GLY A 128 2.42 -4.21 9.83
CA GLY A 128 1.32 -4.48 10.76
C GLY A 128 0.65 -3.19 11.26
N PHE A 129 1.43 -2.18 11.63
CA PHE A 129 0.91 -0.88 12.05
C PHE A 129 0.14 -0.18 10.93
N LEU A 130 0.72 -0.11 9.72
CA LEU A 130 0.07 0.51 8.56
C LEU A 130 -1.21 -0.23 8.19
N PHE A 131 -1.16 -1.56 8.10
CA PHE A 131 -2.31 -2.39 7.72
C PHE A 131 -3.44 -2.29 8.75
N ALA A 132 -3.13 -2.36 10.04
CA ALA A 132 -4.13 -2.21 11.11
C ALA A 132 -4.73 -0.80 11.11
N GLY A 133 -3.92 0.25 10.98
CA GLY A 133 -4.38 1.64 10.93
C GLY A 133 -5.30 1.92 9.74
N ILE A 134 -4.92 1.45 8.54
CA ILE A 134 -5.73 1.57 7.33
C ILE A 134 -7.05 0.81 7.52
N THR A 135 -7.01 -0.42 8.02
CA THR A 135 -8.21 -1.25 8.24
C THR A 135 -9.17 -0.59 9.22
N PHE A 136 -8.64 -0.05 10.33
CA PHE A 136 -9.44 0.62 11.36
C PHE A 136 -10.12 1.88 10.83
N LEU A 137 -9.38 2.76 10.14
CA LEU A 137 -9.96 3.99 9.58
C LEU A 137 -10.98 3.68 8.47
N ASN A 138 -10.72 2.69 7.61
CA ASN A 138 -11.70 2.26 6.61
C ASN A 138 -12.99 1.74 7.24
N TYR A 139 -12.88 0.95 8.32
CA TYR A 139 -14.05 0.49 9.06
C TYR A 139 -14.84 1.67 9.68
N TRP A 140 -14.13 2.61 10.31
CA TRP A 140 -14.76 3.78 10.94
C TRP A 140 -15.50 4.68 9.92
N MET A 141 -14.87 4.90 8.77
CA MET A 141 -15.41 5.73 7.68
C MET A 141 -16.44 5.01 6.81
N GLY A 142 -16.64 3.69 6.99
CA GLY A 142 -17.59 2.91 6.19
C GLY A 142 -17.25 2.86 4.70
N ILE A 143 -15.96 2.87 4.35
CA ILE A 143 -15.52 2.93 2.95
C ILE A 143 -15.91 1.63 2.23
N THR A 144 -16.72 1.76 1.19
CA THR A 144 -17.14 0.65 0.34
C THR A 144 -16.36 0.63 -0.97
N PRO A 145 -16.05 -0.54 -1.54
CA PRO A 145 -15.36 -0.63 -2.83
C PRO A 145 -16.16 0.09 -3.92
N GLN A 146 -15.55 1.09 -4.58
CA GLN A 146 -16.14 1.82 -5.68
C GLN A 146 -15.39 1.52 -6.97
N ASN A 147 -16.11 1.43 -8.08
CA ASN A 147 -15.52 1.18 -9.39
C ASN A 147 -14.63 2.37 -9.80
N GLY A 148 -13.34 2.10 -10.02
CA GLY A 148 -12.37 3.09 -10.49
C GLY A 148 -11.47 3.68 -9.39
N GLU A 149 -11.78 3.51 -8.11
CA GLU A 149 -10.96 4.07 -7.03
C GLU A 149 -10.46 2.99 -6.06
N THR A 150 -9.19 3.09 -5.68
CA THR A 150 -8.63 2.21 -4.65
C THR A 150 -9.19 2.61 -3.28
N ILE A 151 -9.31 1.63 -2.38
CA ILE A 151 -9.73 1.88 -0.99
C ILE A 151 -8.81 2.93 -0.33
N LEU A 152 -7.49 2.84 -0.58
CA LEU A 152 -6.52 3.83 -0.12
C LEU A 152 -6.78 5.24 -0.68
N SER A 153 -7.18 5.36 -1.95
CA SER A 153 -7.53 6.65 -2.56
C SER A 153 -8.78 7.25 -1.92
N GLN A 154 -9.83 6.43 -1.74
CA GLN A 154 -11.06 6.86 -1.09
C GLN A 154 -10.82 7.32 0.35
N MET A 155 -10.03 6.55 1.10
CA MET A 155 -9.61 6.90 2.46
C MET A 155 -8.82 8.20 2.49
N ALA A 156 -7.85 8.36 1.59
CA ALA A 156 -7.05 9.57 1.52
C ALA A 156 -7.90 10.81 1.18
N LYS A 157 -8.83 10.71 0.22
CA LYS A 157 -9.77 11.80 -0.10
C LYS A 157 -10.66 12.16 1.09
N GLY A 158 -11.23 11.15 1.75
CA GLY A 158 -12.13 11.38 2.88
C GLY A 158 -11.44 11.99 4.10
N ILE A 159 -10.16 11.66 4.33
CA ILE A 159 -9.36 12.23 5.43
C ILE A 159 -8.83 13.62 5.09
N LEU A 160 -8.28 13.82 3.88
CA LEU A 160 -7.61 15.07 3.50
C LEU A 160 -8.58 16.18 3.07
N GLY A 161 -9.79 15.82 2.64
CA GLY A 161 -10.82 16.74 2.18
C GLY A 161 -10.44 17.54 0.92
N ASP A 162 -11.31 18.49 0.55
CA ASP A 162 -11.17 19.30 -0.68
C ASP A 162 -10.39 20.61 -0.48
N SER A 163 -9.61 20.72 0.60
CA SER A 163 -8.76 21.88 0.83
C SER A 163 -7.56 21.87 -0.12
N PHE A 164 -7.01 23.04 -0.47
CA PHE A 164 -5.81 23.15 -1.33
C PHE A 164 -4.64 22.27 -0.82
N PHE A 165 -4.40 22.29 0.50
CA PHE A 165 -3.41 21.43 1.16
C PHE A 165 -3.78 19.94 1.12
N GLY A 166 -5.08 19.63 1.21
CA GLY A 166 -5.61 18.27 1.11
C GLY A 166 -5.41 17.67 -0.27
N HIS A 167 -5.72 18.42 -1.33
CA HIS A 167 -5.47 18.00 -2.71
C HIS A 167 -3.97 17.80 -2.98
N ALA A 168 -3.11 18.73 -2.55
CA ALA A 168 -1.66 18.58 -2.72
C ALA A 168 -1.13 17.31 -2.04
N SER A 169 -1.56 17.06 -0.79
CA SER A 169 -1.19 15.87 -0.03
C SER A 169 -1.74 14.58 -0.66
N TYR A 170 -2.95 14.63 -1.21
CA TYR A 170 -3.58 13.50 -1.90
C TYR A 170 -2.81 13.12 -3.17
N TYR A 171 -2.44 14.10 -4.01
CA TYR A 171 -1.63 13.84 -5.20
C TYR A 171 -0.25 13.28 -4.83
N LEU A 172 0.38 13.81 -3.78
CA LEU A 172 1.65 13.30 -3.27
C LEU A 172 1.52 11.85 -2.79
N PHE A 173 0.47 11.53 -2.03
CA PHE A 173 0.18 10.18 -1.58
C PHE A 173 -0.08 9.21 -2.73
N GLN A 174 -0.86 9.62 -3.74
CA GLN A 174 -1.13 8.77 -4.89
C GLN A 174 0.12 8.56 -5.76
N PHE A 175 0.94 9.58 -5.92
CA PHE A 175 2.22 9.50 -6.62
C PHE A 175 3.18 8.55 -5.89
N SER A 176 3.29 8.70 -4.57
CA SER A 176 4.07 7.81 -3.71
C SER A 176 3.62 6.34 -3.83
N THR A 177 2.29 6.12 -3.83
CA THR A 177 1.68 4.80 -4.04
C THR A 177 2.02 4.22 -5.42
N ALA A 178 2.02 5.03 -6.46
CA ALA A 178 2.39 4.59 -7.80
C ALA A 178 3.88 4.20 -7.88
N LEU A 179 4.75 4.99 -7.25
CA LEU A 179 6.19 4.72 -7.22
C LEU A 179 6.52 3.42 -6.47
N ILE A 180 5.91 3.18 -5.29
CA ILE A 180 6.18 1.94 -4.55
C ILE A 180 5.72 0.70 -5.32
N LEU A 181 4.61 0.79 -6.08
CA LEU A 181 4.17 -0.28 -6.98
C LEU A 181 5.15 -0.51 -8.13
N ALA A 182 5.72 0.56 -8.69
CA ALA A 182 6.77 0.44 -9.71
C ALA A 182 8.05 -0.22 -9.16
N VAL A 183 8.46 0.14 -7.93
CA VAL A 183 9.58 -0.52 -7.24
C VAL A 183 9.28 -1.99 -6.96
N ALA A 184 8.06 -2.31 -6.50
CA ALA A 184 7.64 -3.70 -6.28
C ALA A 184 7.70 -4.53 -7.56
N ALA A 185 7.23 -3.98 -8.69
CA ALA A 185 7.35 -4.63 -9.99
C ALA A 185 8.82 -4.87 -10.37
N ASN A 186 9.69 -3.88 -10.15
CA ASN A 186 11.14 -4.01 -10.42
C ASN A 186 11.81 -5.09 -9.55
N ASN A 187 11.42 -5.21 -8.28
CA ASN A 187 11.91 -6.26 -7.39
C ASN A 187 11.51 -7.65 -7.89
N GLY A 188 10.31 -7.80 -8.48
CA GLY A 188 9.89 -9.04 -9.12
C GLY A 188 10.81 -9.45 -10.28
N PHE A 189 11.20 -8.50 -11.14
CA PHE A 189 12.17 -8.75 -12.22
C PHE A 189 13.57 -9.09 -11.68
N SER A 190 14.01 -8.42 -10.61
CA SER A 190 15.34 -8.63 -10.03
C SER A 190 15.48 -9.92 -9.22
N ALA A 191 14.37 -10.45 -8.69
CA ALA A 191 14.34 -11.70 -7.94
C ALA A 191 14.22 -12.95 -8.84
N PHE A 192 13.93 -12.77 -10.14
CA PHE A 192 13.89 -13.87 -11.08
C PHE A 192 15.32 -14.38 -11.33
N PRO A 193 15.60 -15.68 -11.20
CA PRO A 193 16.94 -16.21 -11.40
C PRO A 193 17.36 -16.02 -12.87
N MET A 194 18.58 -15.53 -13.08
CA MET A 194 19.34 -15.81 -14.31
C MET A 194 19.96 -17.20 -14.20
#